data_AF-A0A0P0NG64-F1
#
_entry.id   AF-A0A0P0NG64-F1
#
_cell.length_a   1.000
_cell.length_b   1.000
_cell.length_c   1.000
_cell.angle_alpha   90.00
_cell.angle_beta   90.00
_cell.angle_gamma   90.00
#
_symmetry.space_group_name_H-M   'P 1'
#
loop_
_entity.id
_entity.type
_entity.pdbx_description
1 polymer ?
#
loop_
_entity_poly.entity_id
_entity_poly.type
_entity_poly.pdbx_seq_one_letter_code
_entity_poly.pdbx_strand_id
1 'polypeptide(L)'
;MKFRSIRAFLTVSLLLSTLNSVKAQKSNSQNLNISFLLDLSDRISPAKNPSGAMPYYKRDVEYMKSIERAFVNHVKSKKIRKLNEQMQVFFDPTPQDPAINAFSESLKVKVDKSTTKASLIAIDKTFSDIPQKIYLSAIKSNKYFGSDIFNFFQKKVKNYCISDNHRNILVILTDGYMYHVDSKYVSGNQSSYITPTYIKSKKLHTINFKSEMVKNKIGFIPATTGLKDLEVIVIGINPSKTNPFEEGIINQYWSDWLKAMGVKTFYLNGAELPSDIEPLLQKIIG
;
A
#
# COMPACT_ATOMS: atom_id res chain seq x y z
N MET A 1 46.94 -48.79 41.73
CA MET A 1 45.93 -48.11 42.59
C MET A 1 46.27 -46.62 42.69
N LYS A 2 45.60 -45.78 41.90
CA LYS A 2 45.22 -44.37 42.17
C LYS A 2 44.82 -43.70 40.85
N PHE A 3 43.52 -43.57 40.67
CA PHE A 3 42.89 -42.73 39.66
C PHE A 3 43.23 -41.26 39.92
N ARG A 4 43.62 -40.51 38.87
CA ARG A 4 43.50 -39.05 38.84
C ARG A 4 42.76 -38.65 37.57
N SER A 5 41.46 -38.45 37.75
CA SER A 5 40.54 -37.83 36.81
C SER A 5 40.90 -36.35 36.65
N ILE A 6 41.36 -35.94 35.47
CA ILE A 6 41.42 -34.54 35.06
C ILE A 6 40.08 -34.21 34.42
N ARG A 7 39.22 -33.50 35.15
CA ARG A 7 38.01 -32.87 34.60
C ARG A 7 38.44 -31.63 33.82
N ALA A 8 38.47 -31.71 32.50
CA ALA A 8 38.50 -30.53 31.65
C ALA A 8 37.09 -29.91 31.66
N PHE A 9 36.91 -28.80 32.38
CA PHE A 9 35.74 -27.95 32.25
C PHE A 9 35.84 -27.23 30.91
N LEU A 10 35.09 -27.70 29.92
CA LEU A 10 34.85 -26.98 28.67
C LEU A 10 33.80 -25.91 28.97
N THR A 11 34.23 -24.70 29.31
CA THR A 11 33.35 -23.52 29.37
C THR A 11 32.99 -23.13 27.93
N VAL A 12 31.81 -23.55 27.49
CA VAL A 12 31.16 -23.03 26.28
C VAL A 12 30.75 -21.59 26.59
N SER A 13 31.56 -20.62 26.14
CA SER A 13 31.14 -19.22 26.05
C SER A 13 30.01 -19.12 25.03
N LEU A 14 28.78 -19.07 25.52
CA LEU A 14 27.60 -18.74 24.73
C LEU A 14 27.60 -17.22 24.47
N LEU A 15 28.32 -16.79 23.44
CA LEU A 15 28.20 -15.45 22.88
C LEU A 15 26.85 -15.34 22.15
N LEU A 16 25.78 -15.03 22.91
CA LEU A 16 24.56 -14.48 22.34
C LEU A 16 24.85 -13.02 21.94
N SER A 17 25.29 -12.82 20.71
CA SER A 17 25.32 -11.51 20.07
C SER A 17 24.50 -11.53 18.79
N THR A 18 23.20 -11.79 18.89
CA THR A 18 22.25 -11.29 17.90
C THR A 18 21.85 -9.88 18.29
N LEU A 19 22.71 -8.94 17.89
CA LEU A 19 22.34 -7.55 17.67
C LEU A 19 21.09 -7.53 16.78
N ASN A 20 19.93 -7.34 17.39
CA ASN A 20 18.78 -6.83 16.68
C ASN A 20 19.21 -5.47 16.13
N SER A 21 19.50 -5.46 14.83
CA SER A 21 19.57 -4.28 14.00
C SER A 21 18.29 -3.48 14.23
N VAL A 22 18.36 -2.53 15.16
CA VAL A 22 17.45 -1.39 15.20
C VAL A 22 17.73 -0.67 13.89
N LYS A 23 16.95 -1.02 12.86
CA LYS A 23 16.90 -0.24 11.62
C LYS A 23 16.60 1.18 12.07
N ALA A 24 17.60 2.05 11.97
CA ALA A 24 17.51 3.43 12.40
C ALA A 24 16.22 4.04 11.85
N GLN A 25 15.38 4.52 12.75
CA GLN A 25 14.22 5.35 12.43
C GLN A 25 14.72 6.46 11.49
N LYS A 26 14.35 6.38 10.21
CA LYS A 26 14.62 7.44 9.24
C LYS A 26 14.11 8.72 9.88
N SER A 27 15.01 9.67 10.16
CA SER A 27 14.70 10.82 11.02
C SER A 27 13.42 11.52 10.55
N ASN A 28 12.55 11.93 11.49
CA ASN A 28 11.37 12.79 11.30
C ASN A 28 11.66 14.16 10.64
N SER A 29 12.84 14.37 10.07
CA SER A 29 13.25 15.65 9.46
C SER A 29 12.97 15.73 7.96
N GLN A 30 12.82 14.60 7.25
CA GLN A 30 12.58 14.62 5.81
C GLN A 30 11.19 15.17 5.48
N ASN A 31 11.04 15.79 4.30
CA ASN A 31 9.72 16.11 3.76
C ASN A 31 9.06 14.82 3.25
N LEU A 32 7.75 14.72 3.40
CA LEU A 32 6.91 13.64 2.93
C LEU A 32 6.41 13.94 1.52
N ASN A 33 6.41 12.91 0.70
CA ASN A 33 5.66 12.83 -0.53
C ASN A 33 4.73 11.63 -0.44
N ILE A 34 3.45 11.88 -0.15
CA ILE A 34 2.44 10.82 -0.04
C ILE A 34 1.59 10.81 -1.30
N SER A 35 1.58 9.69 -2.00
CA SER A 35 0.69 9.44 -3.14
C SER A 35 -0.33 8.39 -2.76
N PHE A 36 -1.59 8.59 -3.11
CA PHE A 36 -2.62 7.56 -3.05
C PHE A 36 -2.94 7.07 -4.47
N LEU A 37 -3.11 5.77 -4.64
CA LEU A 37 -3.72 5.17 -5.81
C LEU A 37 -5.02 4.49 -5.38
N LEU A 38 -6.14 5.02 -5.87
CA LEU A 38 -7.47 4.55 -5.50
C LEU A 38 -7.98 3.50 -6.49
N ASP A 39 -8.54 2.42 -5.97
CA ASP A 39 -9.25 1.43 -6.76
C ASP A 39 -10.75 1.72 -6.79
N LEU A 40 -11.21 2.11 -8.00
CA LEU A 40 -12.61 2.37 -8.32
C LEU A 40 -13.27 1.17 -9.02
N SER A 41 -12.77 -0.05 -8.79
CA SER A 41 -13.46 -1.28 -9.17
C SER A 41 -14.73 -1.46 -8.36
N ASP A 42 -15.51 -2.49 -8.70
CA ASP A 42 -16.78 -2.76 -8.05
C ASP A 42 -16.66 -3.27 -6.60
N ARG A 43 -15.43 -3.47 -6.09
CA ARG A 43 -15.12 -3.69 -4.66
C ARG A 43 -15.76 -2.65 -3.73
N ILE A 44 -15.94 -1.41 -4.20
CA ILE A 44 -16.50 -0.31 -3.41
C ILE A 44 -18.02 -0.39 -3.27
N SER A 45 -18.68 -1.23 -4.10
CA SER A 45 -20.12 -1.35 -4.15
C SER A 45 -20.66 -2.12 -2.96
N PRO A 46 -21.47 -1.52 -2.07
CA PRO A 46 -22.07 -2.26 -0.96
C PRO A 46 -23.05 -3.34 -1.41
N ALA A 47 -23.62 -3.21 -2.62
CA ALA A 47 -24.54 -4.18 -3.19
C ALA A 47 -23.81 -5.46 -3.67
N LYS A 48 -22.62 -5.31 -4.26
CA LYS A 48 -21.81 -6.45 -4.73
C LYS A 48 -20.91 -7.02 -3.64
N ASN A 49 -20.41 -6.15 -2.77
CA ASN A 49 -19.45 -6.46 -1.71
C ASN A 49 -19.99 -5.97 -0.36
N PRO A 50 -21.04 -6.62 0.18
CA PRO A 50 -21.63 -6.22 1.44
C PRO A 50 -20.67 -6.47 2.61
N SER A 51 -20.69 -5.55 3.57
CA SER A 51 -19.92 -5.66 4.81
C SER A 51 -20.81 -5.23 5.98
N GLY A 52 -20.99 -6.13 6.95
CA GLY A 52 -21.91 -5.92 8.06
C GLY A 52 -21.48 -4.83 9.04
N ALA A 53 -20.18 -4.57 9.17
CA ALA A 53 -19.66 -3.57 10.11
C ALA A 53 -19.52 -2.18 9.47
N MET A 54 -18.95 -2.10 8.27
CA MET A 54 -18.75 -0.85 7.54
C MET A 54 -18.46 -1.13 6.06
N PRO A 55 -19.14 -0.46 5.11
CA PRO A 55 -18.84 -0.57 3.68
C PRO A 55 -17.39 -0.24 3.36
N TYR A 56 -16.77 -0.96 2.42
CA TYR A 56 -15.35 -0.82 2.08
C TYR A 56 -14.98 0.60 1.63
N TYR A 57 -15.82 1.26 0.82
CA TYR A 57 -15.55 2.65 0.41
C TYR A 57 -15.49 3.64 1.58
N LYS A 58 -16.22 3.37 2.68
CA LYS A 58 -16.12 4.20 3.89
C LYS A 58 -14.84 3.90 4.67
N ARG A 59 -14.41 2.63 4.69
CA ARG A 59 -13.12 2.26 5.30
C ARG A 59 -11.97 2.97 4.58
N ASP A 60 -11.96 2.93 3.26
CA ASP A 60 -11.00 3.66 2.42
C ASP A 60 -10.90 5.15 2.78
N VAL A 61 -12.06 5.82 2.89
CA VAL A 61 -12.13 7.24 3.30
C VAL A 61 -11.51 7.46 4.68
N GLU A 62 -11.81 6.61 5.65
CA GLU A 62 -11.26 6.74 7.01
C GLU A 62 -9.76 6.39 7.08
N TYR A 63 -9.27 5.45 6.26
CA TYR A 63 -7.84 5.20 6.13
C TYR A 63 -7.11 6.42 5.57
N MET A 64 -7.66 7.05 4.53
CA MET A 64 -7.13 8.29 3.96
C MET A 64 -7.11 9.41 5.00
N LYS A 65 -8.18 9.59 5.78
CA LYS A 65 -8.23 10.56 6.88
C LYS A 65 -7.19 10.28 7.96
N SER A 66 -6.93 9.01 8.29
CA SER A 66 -5.87 8.68 9.24
C SER A 66 -4.49 9.11 8.71
N ILE A 67 -4.19 8.76 7.46
CA ILE A 67 -2.90 9.13 6.84
C ILE A 67 -2.78 10.65 6.68
N GLU A 68 -3.87 11.35 6.32
CA GLU A 68 -3.90 12.81 6.27
C GLU A 68 -3.62 13.43 7.64
N ARG A 69 -4.25 12.94 8.70
CA ARG A 69 -3.99 13.43 10.06
C ARG A 69 -2.53 13.25 10.45
N ALA A 70 -1.93 12.10 10.11
CA ALA A 70 -0.52 11.84 10.34
C ALA A 70 0.37 12.81 9.55
N PHE A 71 0.03 13.07 8.28
CA PHE A 71 0.71 14.04 7.43
C PHE A 71 0.63 15.47 7.99
N VAL A 72 -0.56 15.93 8.40
CA VAL A 72 -0.75 17.26 8.98
C VAL A 72 -0.04 17.39 10.33
N ASN A 73 0.00 16.33 11.14
CA ASN A 73 0.77 16.32 12.38
C ASN A 73 2.29 16.42 12.11
N HIS A 74 2.79 15.71 11.10
CA HIS A 74 4.17 15.82 10.65
C HIS A 74 4.50 17.25 10.20
N VAL A 75 3.66 17.84 9.34
CA VAL A 75 3.76 19.25 8.92
C VAL A 75 3.85 20.20 10.12
N LYS A 76 2.93 20.08 11.08
CA LYS A 76 2.85 20.94 12.27
C LYS A 76 4.07 20.81 13.18
N SER A 77 4.74 19.66 13.19
CA SER A 77 5.96 19.44 13.96
C SER A 77 7.19 20.15 13.38
N LYS A 78 7.14 20.58 12.12
CA LYS A 78 8.28 21.14 11.39
C LYS A 78 8.31 22.67 11.42
N LYS A 79 9.53 23.22 11.35
CA LYS A 79 9.76 24.66 11.18
C LYS A 79 9.28 25.08 9.79
N ILE A 80 8.47 26.14 9.71
CA ILE A 80 7.88 26.68 8.46
C ILE A 80 8.90 26.81 7.32
N ARG A 81 10.10 27.33 7.61
CA ARG A 81 11.18 27.51 6.62
C ARG A 81 11.71 26.21 5.98
N LYS A 82 11.38 25.04 6.55
CA LYS A 82 11.78 23.72 6.07
C LYS A 82 10.65 22.98 5.35
N LEU A 83 9.44 23.54 5.31
CA LEU A 83 8.28 22.88 4.71
C LEU A 83 8.44 22.83 3.19
N ASN A 84 8.33 21.61 2.66
CA ASN A 84 8.12 21.31 1.25
C ASN A 84 7.49 19.92 1.17
N GLU A 85 6.30 19.77 1.74
CA GLU A 85 5.56 18.52 1.85
C GLU A 85 4.56 18.41 0.70
N GLN A 86 4.21 17.19 0.30
CA GLN A 86 3.17 16.98 -0.70
C GLN A 86 2.33 15.73 -0.41
N MET A 87 1.05 15.83 -0.72
CA MET A 87 0.08 14.74 -0.63
C MET A 87 -0.86 14.79 -1.84
N GLN A 88 -1.00 13.67 -2.55
CA GLN A 88 -1.68 13.63 -3.85
C GLN A 88 -2.50 12.35 -4.01
N VAL A 89 -3.62 12.42 -4.73
CA VAL A 89 -4.46 11.26 -5.05
C VAL A 89 -4.48 11.04 -6.57
N PHE A 90 -4.26 9.81 -6.98
CA PHE A 90 -4.25 9.37 -8.36
C PHE A 90 -5.31 8.29 -8.62
N PHE A 91 -5.75 8.26 -9.87
CA PHE A 91 -6.61 7.25 -10.46
C PHE A 91 -5.97 6.77 -11.75
N ASP A 92 -5.99 5.46 -11.98
CA ASP A 92 -5.57 4.89 -13.25
C ASP A 92 -6.51 3.75 -13.63
N PRO A 93 -7.22 3.80 -14.78
CA PRO A 93 -7.23 4.91 -15.74
C PRO A 93 -7.83 6.18 -15.15
N THR A 94 -7.50 7.33 -15.74
CA THR A 94 -8.11 8.61 -15.36
C THR A 94 -9.62 8.57 -15.62
N PRO A 95 -10.45 8.90 -14.62
CA PRO A 95 -11.90 8.93 -14.77
C PRO A 95 -12.32 9.85 -15.92
N GLN A 96 -13.24 9.39 -16.75
CA GLN A 96 -13.79 10.20 -17.86
C GLN A 96 -14.86 11.20 -17.39
N ASP A 97 -15.26 11.12 -16.11
CA ASP A 97 -16.21 12.05 -15.50
C ASP A 97 -15.50 13.37 -15.14
N PRO A 98 -15.89 14.51 -15.76
CA PRO A 98 -15.29 15.81 -15.47
C PRO A 98 -15.40 16.23 -13.99
N ALA A 99 -16.46 15.80 -13.29
CA ALA A 99 -16.61 16.09 -11.87
C ALA A 99 -15.55 15.37 -11.03
N ILE A 100 -15.26 14.11 -11.37
CA ILE A 100 -14.19 13.34 -10.70
C ILE A 100 -12.81 13.92 -11.01
N ASN A 101 -12.60 14.45 -12.22
CA ASN A 101 -11.34 15.11 -12.57
C ASN A 101 -11.14 16.42 -11.79
N ALA A 102 -12.18 17.24 -11.65
CA ALA A 102 -12.12 18.45 -10.80
C ALA A 102 -11.84 18.10 -9.33
N PHE A 103 -12.44 17.03 -8.81
CA PHE A 103 -12.15 16.51 -7.48
C PHE A 103 -10.70 16.02 -7.35
N SER A 104 -10.17 15.36 -8.37
CA SER A 104 -8.80 14.84 -8.37
C SER A 104 -7.77 15.97 -8.27
N GLU A 105 -7.98 17.11 -8.93
CA GLU A 105 -7.10 18.27 -8.79
C GLU A 105 -7.12 18.87 -7.38
N SER A 106 -8.29 18.91 -6.73
CA SER A 106 -8.38 19.39 -5.34
C SER A 106 -7.63 18.49 -4.34
N LEU A 107 -7.40 17.23 -4.69
CA LEU A 107 -6.67 16.26 -3.88
C LEU A 107 -5.16 16.29 -4.11
N LYS A 108 -4.63 17.28 -4.84
CA LYS A 108 -3.19 17.52 -4.96
C LYS A 108 -2.79 18.72 -4.11
N VAL A 109 -2.18 18.43 -2.97
CA VAL A 109 -1.80 19.42 -1.98
C VAL A 109 -0.29 19.52 -1.88
N LYS A 110 0.21 20.76 -1.91
CA LYS A 110 1.58 21.11 -1.55
C LYS A 110 1.56 22.00 -0.33
N VAL A 111 2.39 21.67 0.67
CA VAL A 111 2.58 22.48 1.87
C VAL A 111 4.02 22.96 1.93
N ASP A 112 4.20 24.27 1.83
CA ASP A 112 5.51 24.92 1.89
C ASP A 112 5.49 26.16 2.80
N LYS A 113 6.59 26.92 2.79
CA LYS A 113 6.75 28.13 3.60
C LYS A 113 5.67 29.21 3.37
N SER A 114 4.94 29.16 2.26
CA SER A 114 3.85 30.10 1.93
C SER A 114 2.48 29.61 2.40
N THR A 115 2.38 28.36 2.87
CA THR A 115 1.11 27.77 3.26
C THR A 115 0.55 28.43 4.51
N THR A 116 -0.72 28.84 4.43
CA THR A 116 -1.43 29.47 5.54
C THR A 116 -2.06 28.44 6.48
N LYS A 117 -2.36 28.85 7.72
CA LYS A 117 -3.13 28.01 8.66
C LYS A 117 -4.50 27.61 8.11
N ALA A 118 -5.17 28.52 7.38
CA ALA A 118 -6.45 28.24 6.75
C ALA A 118 -6.33 27.17 5.66
N SER A 119 -5.26 27.23 4.85
CA SER A 119 -4.96 26.22 3.84
C SER A 119 -4.73 24.84 4.47
N LEU A 120 -4.04 24.75 5.62
CA LEU A 120 -3.87 23.48 6.34
C LEU A 120 -5.19 22.90 6.85
N ILE A 121 -6.11 23.73 7.36
CA ILE A 121 -7.44 23.29 7.78
C ILE A 121 -8.28 22.83 6.58
N ALA A 122 -8.09 23.45 5.41
CA ALA A 122 -8.78 23.04 4.20
C ALA A 122 -8.35 21.66 3.70
N ILE A 123 -7.13 21.19 4.02
CA ILE A 123 -6.65 19.84 3.68
C ILE A 123 -7.54 18.79 4.34
N ASP A 124 -7.74 18.91 5.66
CA ASP A 124 -8.58 18.00 6.46
C ASP A 124 -9.99 17.88 5.87
N LYS A 125 -10.61 19.03 5.57
CA LYS A 125 -11.93 19.06 4.92
C LYS A 125 -11.92 18.39 3.54
N THR A 126 -10.88 18.66 2.74
CA THR A 126 -10.76 18.12 1.37
C THR A 126 -10.64 16.61 1.38
N PHE A 127 -9.76 16.05 2.20
CA PHE A 127 -9.56 14.60 2.31
C PHE A 127 -10.69 13.89 3.06
N SER A 128 -11.49 14.63 3.83
CA SER A 128 -12.72 14.10 4.43
C SER A 128 -13.89 14.01 3.45
N ASP A 129 -14.08 15.02 2.60
CA ASP A 129 -15.28 15.15 1.78
C ASP A 129 -15.11 14.57 0.36
N ILE A 130 -13.97 14.85 -0.28
CA ILE A 130 -13.80 14.62 -1.72
C ILE A 130 -13.68 13.12 -2.04
N PRO A 131 -12.87 12.30 -1.34
CA PRO A 131 -12.80 10.87 -1.61
C PRO A 131 -14.17 10.19 -1.49
N GLN A 132 -14.97 10.59 -0.49
CA GLN A 132 -16.34 10.09 -0.34
C GLN A 132 -17.22 10.44 -1.55
N LYS A 133 -17.15 11.68 -2.05
CA LYS A 133 -17.90 12.09 -3.26
C LYS A 133 -17.49 11.29 -4.50
N ILE A 134 -16.19 11.03 -4.67
CA ILE A 134 -15.69 10.23 -5.79
C ILE A 134 -16.26 8.81 -5.73
N TYR A 135 -16.15 8.13 -4.58
CA TYR A 135 -16.69 6.79 -4.42
C TYR A 135 -18.21 6.75 -4.61
N LEU A 136 -18.95 7.69 -4.02
CA LEU A 136 -20.40 7.76 -4.18
C LEU A 136 -20.81 8.05 -5.64
N SER A 137 -20.03 8.82 -6.40
CA SER A 137 -20.29 9.05 -7.83
C SER A 137 -20.13 7.74 -8.64
N ALA A 138 -19.04 6.99 -8.41
CA ALA A 138 -18.82 5.70 -9.06
C ALA A 138 -19.91 4.67 -8.70
N ILE A 139 -20.30 4.61 -7.41
CA ILE A 139 -21.37 3.74 -6.94
C ILE A 139 -22.73 4.12 -7.54
N LYS A 140 -23.10 5.40 -7.51
CA LYS A 140 -24.39 5.89 -8.02
C LYS A 140 -24.53 5.68 -9.53
N SER A 141 -23.44 5.89 -10.28
CA SER A 141 -23.43 5.68 -11.73
C SER A 141 -23.34 4.20 -12.12
N ASN A 142 -23.02 3.32 -11.17
CA ASN A 142 -22.70 1.91 -11.42
C ASN A 142 -21.59 1.73 -12.49
N LYS A 143 -20.70 2.73 -12.61
CA LYS A 143 -19.56 2.74 -13.53
C LYS A 143 -18.28 2.60 -12.73
N TYR A 144 -17.67 1.43 -12.84
CA TYR A 144 -16.44 1.07 -12.13
C TYR A 144 -15.28 1.02 -13.12
N PHE A 145 -14.37 1.98 -13.01
CA PHE A 145 -13.21 2.09 -13.90
C PHE A 145 -12.04 1.20 -13.46
N GLY A 146 -12.11 0.65 -12.24
CA GLY A 146 -11.06 -0.22 -11.72
C GLY A 146 -9.83 0.53 -11.21
N SER A 147 -8.71 -0.20 -11.16
CA SER A 147 -7.38 0.31 -10.89
C SER A 147 -6.36 -0.45 -11.74
N ASP A 148 -5.83 0.16 -12.77
CA ASP A 148 -4.73 -0.39 -13.57
C ASP A 148 -3.38 -0.21 -12.86
N ILE A 149 -3.26 -0.80 -11.67
CA ILE A 149 -2.08 -0.70 -10.80
C ILE A 149 -0.82 -1.14 -11.55
N PHE A 150 -0.92 -2.21 -12.35
CA PHE A 150 0.21 -2.72 -13.11
C PHE A 150 0.78 -1.66 -14.06
N ASN A 151 -0.09 -1.06 -14.87
CA ASN A 151 0.29 -0.06 -15.86
C ASN A 151 0.68 1.27 -15.19
N PHE A 152 0.07 1.62 -14.06
CA PHE A 152 0.49 2.76 -13.23
C PHE A 152 1.95 2.60 -12.79
N PHE A 153 2.33 1.42 -12.30
CA PHE A 153 3.72 1.11 -11.95
C PHE A 153 4.64 1.10 -13.17
N GLN A 154 4.16 0.62 -14.31
CA GLN A 154 4.96 0.59 -15.53
C GLN A 154 5.27 2.00 -16.05
N LYS A 155 4.30 2.92 -16.03
CA LYS A 155 4.37 4.19 -16.77
C LYS A 155 4.49 5.43 -15.90
N LYS A 156 3.95 5.42 -14.68
CA LYS A 156 3.67 6.63 -13.90
C LYS A 156 4.37 6.69 -12.55
N VAL A 157 4.54 5.56 -11.86
CA VAL A 157 4.98 5.54 -10.45
C VAL A 157 6.28 6.31 -10.18
N LYS A 158 7.27 6.24 -11.08
CA LYS A 158 8.53 6.95 -10.91
C LYS A 158 8.33 8.47 -10.97
N ASN A 159 7.59 8.94 -11.96
CA ASN A 159 7.41 10.37 -12.20
C ASN A 159 6.41 10.98 -11.20
N TYR A 160 5.44 10.21 -10.74
CA TYR A 160 4.32 10.73 -9.95
C TYR A 160 4.54 10.54 -8.45
N CYS A 161 5.20 9.45 -8.06
CA CYS A 161 5.30 9.06 -6.65
C CYS A 161 6.71 9.18 -6.08
N ILE A 162 7.72 9.53 -6.88
CA ILE A 162 9.09 9.74 -6.39
C ILE A 162 9.49 11.19 -6.61
N SER A 163 9.84 11.86 -5.52
CA SER A 163 10.39 13.21 -5.52
C SER A 163 11.72 13.22 -4.77
N ASP A 164 12.68 13.93 -5.33
CA ASP A 164 14.03 14.02 -4.76
C ASP A 164 13.99 14.68 -3.38
N ASN A 165 14.82 14.21 -2.46
CA ASN A 165 14.90 14.72 -1.08
C ASN A 165 13.61 14.56 -0.24
N HIS A 166 12.71 13.69 -0.67
CA HIS A 166 11.51 13.32 0.10
C HIS A 166 11.58 11.88 0.58
N ARG A 167 10.86 11.59 1.66
CA ARG A 167 10.39 10.25 1.97
C ARG A 167 9.15 10.01 1.12
N ASN A 168 9.28 9.16 0.10
CA ASN A 168 8.22 8.85 -0.84
C ASN A 168 7.40 7.66 -0.36
N ILE A 169 6.09 7.84 -0.23
CA ILE A 169 5.16 6.83 0.25
C ILE A 169 4.00 6.73 -0.74
N LEU A 170 3.80 5.55 -1.32
CA LEU A 170 2.64 5.23 -2.14
C LEU A 170 1.67 4.36 -1.36
N VAL A 171 0.46 4.83 -1.16
CA VAL A 171 -0.66 4.13 -0.53
C VAL A 171 -1.60 3.62 -1.62
N ILE A 172 -1.86 2.32 -1.66
CA ILE A 172 -2.73 1.68 -2.65
C ILE A 172 -3.95 1.14 -1.90
N LEU A 173 -5.12 1.70 -2.18
CA LEU A 173 -6.40 1.25 -1.63
C LEU A 173 -7.01 0.25 -2.61
N THR A 174 -7.00 -1.05 -2.27
CA THR A 174 -7.46 -2.13 -3.15
C THR A 174 -7.90 -3.34 -2.32
N ASP A 175 -8.68 -4.25 -2.91
CA ASP A 175 -9.00 -5.54 -2.30
C ASP A 175 -7.86 -6.57 -2.42
N GLY A 176 -6.75 -6.21 -3.07
CA GLY A 176 -5.55 -7.01 -3.23
C GLY A 176 -5.46 -7.72 -4.58
N TYR A 177 -6.54 -7.77 -5.36
CA TYR A 177 -6.53 -8.35 -6.70
C TYR A 177 -6.10 -7.32 -7.75
N MET A 178 -4.80 -7.29 -8.07
CA MET A 178 -4.32 -6.48 -9.19
C MET A 178 -4.94 -7.02 -10.50
N TYR A 179 -5.88 -6.28 -11.09
CA TYR A 179 -6.53 -6.65 -12.34
C TYR A 179 -7.06 -5.43 -13.08
N HIS A 180 -6.74 -5.33 -14.37
CA HIS A 180 -7.41 -4.42 -15.29
C HIS A 180 -7.43 -5.06 -16.69
N VAL A 181 -8.50 -4.81 -17.45
CA VAL A 181 -8.71 -5.48 -18.75
C VAL A 181 -7.62 -5.11 -19.77
N ASP A 182 -7.21 -3.84 -19.79
CA ASP A 182 -6.27 -3.31 -20.78
C ASP A 182 -4.80 -3.67 -20.49
N SER A 183 -4.50 -4.17 -19.30
CA SER A 183 -3.15 -4.56 -18.89
C SER A 183 -3.02 -6.05 -18.61
N LYS A 184 -4.02 -6.86 -18.97
CA LYS A 184 -4.04 -8.31 -18.72
C LYS A 184 -3.13 -9.06 -19.70
N TYR A 185 -2.02 -9.61 -19.21
CA TYR A 185 -1.18 -10.53 -19.99
C TYR A 185 -0.42 -11.52 -19.10
N VAL A 186 0.11 -12.57 -19.73
CA VAL A 186 0.82 -13.69 -19.09
C VAL A 186 2.12 -13.93 -19.85
N SER A 187 3.21 -14.18 -19.12
CA SER A 187 4.50 -14.61 -19.67
C SER A 187 5.00 -15.80 -18.86
N GLY A 188 4.99 -16.99 -19.47
CA GLY A 188 5.24 -18.25 -18.75
C GLY A 188 4.24 -18.45 -17.61
N ASN A 189 4.74 -18.56 -16.37
CA ASN A 189 3.91 -18.68 -15.16
C ASN A 189 3.70 -17.35 -14.42
N GLN A 190 4.21 -16.24 -14.96
CA GLN A 190 4.00 -14.92 -14.40
C GLN A 190 2.89 -14.18 -15.12
N SER A 191 2.22 -13.28 -14.43
CA SER A 191 1.12 -12.46 -14.96
C SER A 191 1.25 -11.00 -14.56
N SER A 192 0.56 -10.12 -15.28
CA SER A 192 0.34 -8.73 -14.84
C SER A 192 -0.86 -8.58 -13.89
N TYR A 193 -1.57 -9.68 -13.62
CA TYR A 193 -2.82 -9.67 -12.88
C TYR A 193 -2.97 -10.90 -11.98
N ILE A 194 -3.82 -10.80 -10.96
CA ILE A 194 -4.25 -11.91 -10.12
C ILE A 194 -5.75 -11.77 -9.86
N THR A 195 -6.46 -12.89 -9.91
CA THR A 195 -7.88 -12.99 -9.58
C THR A 195 -8.12 -14.33 -8.88
N PRO A 196 -9.26 -14.53 -8.18
CA PRO A 196 -9.58 -15.83 -7.60
C PRO A 196 -9.56 -16.96 -8.63
N THR A 197 -10.07 -16.70 -9.84
CA THR A 197 -10.06 -17.66 -10.96
C THR A 197 -8.64 -18.01 -11.40
N TYR A 198 -7.74 -17.02 -11.46
CA TYR A 198 -6.35 -17.26 -11.83
C TYR A 198 -5.62 -18.07 -10.75
N ILE A 199 -5.80 -17.74 -9.47
CA ILE A 199 -5.26 -18.48 -8.32
C ILE A 199 -5.70 -19.96 -8.39
N LYS A 200 -6.99 -20.21 -8.63
CA LYS A 200 -7.54 -21.56 -8.80
C LYS A 200 -6.90 -22.30 -9.99
N SER A 201 -6.71 -21.62 -11.13
CA SER A 201 -6.06 -22.21 -12.31
C SER A 201 -4.61 -22.64 -12.07
N LYS A 202 -3.91 -21.93 -11.16
CA LYS A 202 -2.54 -22.26 -10.73
C LYS A 202 -2.49 -23.31 -9.63
N LYS A 203 -3.64 -23.83 -9.21
CA LYS A 203 -3.78 -24.85 -8.15
C LYS A 203 -3.19 -24.40 -6.81
N LEU A 204 -3.15 -23.10 -6.53
CA LEU A 204 -2.68 -22.56 -5.25
C LEU A 204 -3.81 -22.61 -4.21
N HIS A 205 -4.05 -23.78 -3.63
CA HIS A 205 -5.18 -24.02 -2.70
C HIS A 205 -4.80 -24.91 -1.50
N THR A 206 -3.49 -25.08 -1.26
CA THR A 206 -2.96 -25.89 -0.17
C THR A 206 -1.99 -25.08 0.67
N ILE A 207 -1.65 -25.59 1.85
CA ILE A 207 -0.64 -24.99 2.74
C ILE A 207 0.74 -24.85 2.06
N ASN A 208 1.01 -25.64 1.02
CA ASN A 208 2.27 -25.65 0.28
C ASN A 208 2.33 -24.58 -0.83
N PHE A 209 1.34 -23.68 -0.93
CA PHE A 209 1.27 -22.68 -2.02
C PHE A 209 2.59 -21.91 -2.23
N LYS A 210 3.33 -21.58 -1.15
CA LYS A 210 4.60 -20.87 -1.26
C LYS A 210 5.66 -21.67 -2.02
N SER A 211 5.81 -22.96 -1.71
CA SER A 211 6.79 -23.81 -2.38
C SER A 211 6.38 -24.08 -3.84
N GLU A 212 5.07 -24.22 -4.09
CA GLU A 212 4.52 -24.32 -5.44
C GLU A 212 4.77 -23.05 -6.27
N MET A 213 4.61 -21.87 -5.68
CA MET A 213 4.89 -20.61 -6.35
C MET A 213 6.36 -20.49 -6.75
N VAL A 214 7.29 -20.80 -5.82
CA VAL A 214 8.73 -20.77 -6.10
C VAL A 214 9.11 -21.81 -7.17
N LYS A 215 8.69 -23.07 -6.99
CA LYS A 215 9.01 -24.18 -7.90
C LYS A 215 8.57 -23.88 -9.34
N ASN A 216 7.38 -23.31 -9.50
CA ASN A 216 6.79 -23.05 -10.80
C ASN A 216 7.02 -21.63 -11.31
N LYS A 217 7.77 -20.78 -10.58
CA LYS A 217 7.99 -19.37 -10.91
C LYS A 217 6.68 -18.60 -11.12
N ILE A 218 5.70 -18.84 -10.24
CA ILE A 218 4.41 -18.15 -10.24
C ILE A 218 4.54 -16.84 -9.47
N GLY A 219 4.08 -15.74 -10.07
CA GLY A 219 4.09 -14.43 -9.44
C GLY A 219 3.75 -13.34 -10.45
N PHE A 220 3.89 -12.10 -10.04
CA PHE A 220 3.75 -10.99 -10.98
C PHE A 220 4.98 -10.83 -11.88
N ILE A 221 4.76 -10.30 -13.08
CA ILE A 221 5.81 -9.75 -13.94
C ILE A 221 6.22 -8.40 -13.33
N PRO A 222 7.51 -8.09 -13.10
CA PRO A 222 7.91 -6.77 -12.64
C PRO A 222 7.49 -5.70 -13.65
N ALA A 223 6.75 -4.68 -13.22
CA ALA A 223 6.29 -3.63 -14.12
C ALA A 223 7.40 -2.60 -14.44
N THR A 224 8.38 -2.47 -13.56
CA THR A 224 9.51 -1.53 -13.66
C THR A 224 10.64 -1.98 -12.74
N THR A 225 11.69 -1.18 -12.60
CA THR A 225 12.82 -1.41 -11.67
C THR A 225 13.23 -0.09 -11.01
N GLY A 226 14.03 -0.15 -9.94
CA GLY A 226 14.66 1.04 -9.36
C GLY A 226 13.79 1.81 -8.35
N LEU A 227 12.82 1.15 -7.70
CA LEU A 227 11.93 1.77 -6.72
C LEU A 227 12.50 1.80 -5.29
N LYS A 228 13.82 1.90 -5.16
CA LYS A 228 14.54 1.82 -3.87
C LYS A 228 14.21 2.96 -2.89
N ASP A 229 13.76 4.08 -3.42
CA ASP A 229 13.44 5.31 -2.68
C ASP A 229 11.92 5.48 -2.46
N LEU A 230 11.13 4.45 -2.81
CA LEU A 230 9.69 4.39 -2.60
C LEU A 230 9.35 3.41 -1.46
N GLU A 231 8.47 3.83 -0.56
CA GLU A 231 7.79 2.98 0.41
C GLU A 231 6.36 2.71 -0.07
N VAL A 232 5.83 1.51 0.12
CA VAL A 232 4.50 1.15 -0.37
C VAL A 232 3.59 0.62 0.75
N ILE A 233 2.38 1.13 0.85
CA ILE A 233 1.35 0.64 1.78
C ILE A 233 0.19 0.12 0.93
N VAL A 234 -0.05 -1.18 0.94
CA VAL A 234 -1.27 -1.79 0.37
C VAL A 234 -2.23 -2.02 1.52
N ILE A 235 -3.47 -1.55 1.37
CA ILE A 235 -4.49 -1.61 2.41
C ILE A 235 -5.86 -1.88 1.79
N GLY A 236 -6.70 -2.59 2.54
CA GLY A 236 -8.01 -3.03 2.08
C GLY A 236 -8.03 -4.45 1.55
N ILE A 237 -6.94 -5.23 1.70
CA ILE A 237 -6.85 -6.59 1.17
C ILE A 237 -8.01 -7.43 1.73
N ASN A 238 -8.83 -7.96 0.83
CA ASN A 238 -10.08 -8.63 1.14
C ASN A 238 -10.24 -9.85 0.22
N PRO A 239 -9.54 -10.96 0.52
CA PRO A 239 -9.53 -12.14 -0.31
C PRO A 239 -10.89 -12.83 -0.34
N SER A 240 -11.12 -13.62 -1.38
CA SER A 240 -12.25 -14.54 -1.45
C SER A 240 -12.21 -15.53 -0.29
N LYS A 241 -13.38 -15.79 0.28
CA LYS A 241 -13.57 -16.73 1.40
C LYS A 241 -13.55 -18.20 0.96
N THR A 242 -13.48 -18.46 -0.35
CA THR A 242 -13.53 -19.83 -0.90
C THR A 242 -12.22 -20.60 -0.74
N ASN A 243 -11.09 -19.90 -0.55
CA ASN A 243 -9.79 -20.51 -0.38
C ASN A 243 -9.11 -19.92 0.87
N PRO A 244 -8.88 -20.72 1.92
CA PRO A 244 -8.33 -20.23 3.18
C PRO A 244 -6.88 -19.71 3.06
N PHE A 245 -6.19 -20.02 1.96
CA PHE A 245 -4.81 -19.57 1.73
C PHE A 245 -4.72 -18.31 0.87
N GLU A 246 -5.86 -17.77 0.42
CA GLU A 246 -5.89 -16.73 -0.61
C GLU A 246 -5.28 -15.41 -0.17
N GLU A 247 -5.46 -15.00 1.09
CA GLU A 247 -4.75 -13.84 1.65
C GLU A 247 -3.24 -14.02 1.59
N GLY A 248 -2.76 -15.20 2.00
CA GLY A 248 -1.33 -15.54 1.98
C GLY A 248 -0.76 -15.54 0.57
N ILE A 249 -1.55 -15.98 -0.42
CA ILE A 249 -1.18 -15.96 -1.83
C ILE A 249 -1.10 -14.51 -2.35
N ILE A 250 -2.13 -13.69 -2.12
CA ILE A 250 -2.13 -12.27 -2.49
C ILE A 250 -0.94 -11.55 -1.87
N ASN A 251 -0.70 -11.77 -0.57
CA ASN A 251 0.43 -11.15 0.14
C ASN A 251 1.79 -11.59 -0.43
N GLN A 252 1.93 -12.86 -0.82
CA GLN A 252 3.15 -13.37 -1.45
C GLN A 252 3.38 -12.69 -2.82
N TYR A 253 2.33 -12.60 -3.65
CA TYR A 253 2.37 -11.93 -4.95
C TYR A 253 2.81 -10.46 -4.82
N TRP A 254 2.18 -9.69 -3.92
CA TRP A 254 2.55 -8.30 -3.66
C TRP A 254 3.97 -8.15 -3.14
N SER A 255 4.34 -8.94 -2.13
CA SER A 255 5.70 -8.91 -1.55
C SER A 255 6.77 -9.14 -2.62
N ASP A 256 6.62 -10.19 -3.41
CA ASP A 256 7.65 -10.59 -4.39
C ASP A 256 7.74 -9.57 -5.52
N TRP A 257 6.61 -9.02 -5.95
CA TRP A 257 6.57 -8.00 -6.99
C TRP A 257 7.22 -6.69 -6.55
N LEU A 258 6.86 -6.18 -5.37
CA LEU A 258 7.45 -4.97 -4.80
C LEU A 258 8.96 -5.14 -4.61
N LYS A 259 9.41 -6.29 -4.08
CA LYS A 259 10.84 -6.62 -3.96
C LYS A 259 11.54 -6.69 -5.30
N ALA A 260 10.95 -7.33 -6.30
CA ALA A 260 11.53 -7.45 -7.64
C ALA A 260 11.70 -6.09 -8.32
N MET A 261 10.83 -5.11 -8.03
CA MET A 261 10.97 -3.72 -8.51
C MET A 261 11.94 -2.86 -7.67
N GLY A 262 12.44 -3.39 -6.56
CA GLY A 262 13.45 -2.76 -5.69
C GLY A 262 12.89 -2.01 -4.48
N VAL A 263 11.60 -2.13 -4.17
CA VAL A 263 10.98 -1.52 -2.98
C VAL A 263 11.53 -2.17 -1.72
N LYS A 264 12.07 -1.37 -0.80
CA LYS A 264 12.75 -1.86 0.43
C LYS A 264 11.83 -1.94 1.65
N THR A 265 10.79 -1.12 1.68
CA THR A 265 9.85 -1.01 2.79
C THR A 265 8.45 -1.04 2.23
N PHE A 266 7.66 -2.01 2.66
CA PHE A 266 6.25 -2.05 2.32
C PHE A 266 5.42 -2.70 3.43
N TYR A 267 4.14 -2.39 3.44
CA TYR A 267 3.16 -2.89 4.39
C TYR A 267 1.95 -3.42 3.62
N LEU A 268 1.51 -4.62 3.96
CA LEU A 268 0.33 -5.26 3.35
C LEU A 268 -0.67 -5.46 4.47
N ASN A 269 -1.82 -4.82 4.38
CA ASN A 269 -2.85 -4.83 5.42
C ASN A 269 -4.19 -5.24 4.84
N GLY A 270 -4.99 -5.91 5.67
CA GLY A 270 -6.33 -6.33 5.30
C GLY A 270 -7.29 -5.14 5.16
N ALA A 271 -8.57 -5.48 5.14
CA ALA A 271 -9.64 -4.51 5.25
C ALA A 271 -10.13 -4.42 6.70
N GLU A 272 -9.26 -4.21 7.70
CA GLU A 272 -9.65 -4.09 9.11
C GLU A 272 -10.53 -2.86 9.36
N LEU A 273 -11.18 -2.74 10.52
CA LEU A 273 -11.88 -1.49 10.83
C LEU A 273 -10.88 -0.34 10.96
N PRO A 274 -11.25 0.90 10.57
CA PRO A 274 -10.36 2.05 10.67
C PRO A 274 -9.76 2.26 12.06
N SER A 275 -10.51 1.97 13.12
CA SER A 275 -10.05 2.04 14.51
C SER A 275 -8.84 1.14 14.80
N ASP A 276 -8.75 0.00 14.12
CA ASP A 276 -7.76 -1.04 14.43
C ASP A 276 -6.44 -0.76 13.71
N ILE A 277 -6.53 -0.22 12.50
CA ILE A 277 -5.36 0.08 11.66
C ILE A 277 -4.84 1.51 11.86
N GLU A 278 -5.65 2.44 12.38
CA GLU A 278 -5.24 3.83 12.59
C GLU A 278 -3.92 3.96 13.36
N PRO A 279 -3.71 3.29 14.52
CA PRO A 279 -2.45 3.39 15.25
C PRO A 279 -1.23 2.96 14.42
N LEU A 280 -1.41 1.94 13.57
CA LEU A 280 -0.36 1.47 12.67
C LEU A 280 -0.06 2.51 11.59
N LEU A 281 -1.08 3.08 10.95
CA LEU A 281 -0.90 4.11 9.92
C LEU A 281 -0.24 5.37 10.49
N GLN A 282 -0.66 5.83 11.67
CA GLN A 282 -0.03 6.96 12.36
C GLN A 282 1.46 6.68 12.61
N LYS A 283 1.81 5.47 13.05
CA LYS A 283 3.20 5.06 13.29
C LYS A 283 4.04 4.91 12.03
N ILE A 284 3.43 4.48 10.91
CA ILE A 284 4.14 4.36 9.64
C ILE A 284 4.46 5.75 9.08
N ILE A 285 3.50 6.67 9.15
CA ILE A 285 3.64 7.99 8.51
C ILE A 285 4.42 8.98 9.37
N GLY A 286 4.10 9.08 10.67
CA GLY A 286 4.72 10.00 11.64
C GLY A 286 6.06 9.52 12.18
#